data_AF-A0A8S9FWA8-F1
#
_entry.id   AF-A0A8S9FWA8-F1
#
_cell.length_a   1.000
_cell.length_b   1.000
_cell.length_c   1.000
_cell.angle_alpha   90.00
_cell.angle_beta   90.00
_cell.angle_gamma   90.00
#
_symmetry.space_group_name_H-M   'P 1'
#
loop_
_entity.id
_entity.type
_entity.pdbx_description
1 polymer ?
#
loop_
_entity_poly.entity_id
_entity_poly.type
_entity_poly.pdbx_seq_one_letter_code
_entity_poly.pdbx_strand_id
1 'polypeptide(L)'
;MKNTSSESPSSSTGDRDGDITKPSSNGSQRDVMTIVLLFTTVTISCILVYYSSYNPLMVLSPWKKINWFSQNRTSFKTREPASELERVLMNAAMEDKTVIITALNEAWMAPKSMFDLFLESFHIGIGTEKYLKHVIRVCVDNKAYERCLHLHPHWYLINATDYDQLSGPNNYMTPGYLKLIWRRMEFLREVLAL
;
A
#
# COMPACT_ATOMS: atom_id res chain seq x y z
N MET A 1 32.18 -78.60 21.18
CA MET A 1 32.32 -79.71 20.21
C MET A 1 32.87 -79.13 18.91
N LYS A 2 34.15 -79.44 18.61
CA LYS A 2 34.65 -80.11 17.39
C LYS A 2 34.24 -79.39 16.08
N ASN A 3 35.16 -78.59 15.51
CA ASN A 3 36.14 -78.97 14.46
C ASN A 3 35.45 -79.07 13.08
N THR A 4 35.94 -78.53 11.97
CA THR A 4 37.24 -78.77 11.29
C THR A 4 37.31 -77.80 10.09
N SER A 5 38.42 -77.07 9.86
CA SER A 5 39.51 -77.39 8.91
C SER A 5 39.08 -77.23 7.44
N SER A 6 39.40 -76.13 6.76
CA SER A 6 40.66 -75.79 6.06
C SER A 6 40.81 -76.48 4.69
N GLU A 7 40.81 -75.70 3.60
CA GLU A 7 41.68 -75.87 2.43
C GLU A 7 41.55 -74.70 1.44
N SER A 8 42.69 -74.16 1.01
CA SER A 8 42.90 -73.36 -0.21
C SER A 8 43.78 -74.24 -1.10
N PRO A 9 43.70 -74.25 -2.45
CA PRO A 9 44.36 -73.18 -3.25
C PRO A 9 43.87 -73.00 -4.72
N SER A 10 44.43 -71.97 -5.40
CA SER A 10 44.71 -71.90 -6.86
C SER A 10 43.52 -71.91 -7.84
N SER A 11 43.54 -71.39 -9.06
CA SER A 11 44.36 -70.46 -9.83
C SER A 11 43.61 -70.23 -11.15
N SER A 12 43.86 -69.09 -11.79
CA SER A 12 43.90 -68.87 -13.24
C SER A 12 42.61 -68.92 -14.10
N THR A 13 42.44 -67.79 -14.79
CA THR A 13 42.19 -67.59 -16.23
C THR A 13 40.79 -67.77 -16.79
N GLY A 14 40.21 -66.61 -17.17
CA GLY A 14 39.54 -66.32 -18.46
C GLY A 14 38.26 -67.10 -18.77
N ASP A 15 37.26 -66.57 -19.45
CA ASP A 15 37.04 -65.34 -20.18
C ASP A 15 35.57 -65.44 -20.68
N ARG A 16 35.00 -64.30 -21.05
CA ARG A 16 33.77 -64.12 -21.85
C ARG A 16 32.40 -64.04 -21.14
N ASP A 17 31.98 -62.79 -21.04
CA ASP A 17 30.75 -62.22 -21.61
C ASP A 17 29.40 -62.80 -21.16
N GLY A 18 28.83 -62.11 -20.17
CA GLY A 18 27.40 -61.86 -20.09
C GLY A 18 27.17 -60.35 -19.99
N ASP A 19 26.91 -59.72 -21.14
CA ASP A 19 26.43 -58.34 -21.26
C ASP A 19 25.15 -58.17 -20.43
N ILE A 20 25.28 -57.58 -19.24
CA ILE A 20 24.14 -57.04 -18.49
C ILE A 20 24.00 -55.59 -18.92
N THR A 21 23.10 -55.40 -19.88
CA THR A 21 22.64 -54.11 -20.37
C THR A 21 22.31 -53.17 -19.20
N LYS A 22 23.08 -52.09 -19.13
CA LYS A 22 22.87 -50.90 -18.28
C LYS A 22 21.41 -50.44 -18.36
N PRO A 23 20.68 -50.24 -17.25
CA PRO A 23 19.48 -49.42 -17.29
C PRO A 23 19.91 -47.98 -17.62
N SER A 24 19.25 -47.41 -18.62
CA SER A 24 19.50 -46.08 -19.16
C SER A 24 19.41 -45.01 -18.05
N SER A 25 20.58 -44.50 -17.65
CA SER A 25 20.78 -43.34 -16.75
C SER A 25 20.11 -42.05 -17.25
N ASN A 26 19.55 -42.04 -18.46
CA ASN A 26 18.97 -40.84 -19.07
C ASN A 26 17.55 -40.53 -18.57
N GLY A 27 16.77 -41.49 -18.06
CA GLY A 27 15.42 -41.24 -17.56
C GLY A 27 15.41 -40.52 -16.22
N SER A 28 16.11 -41.08 -15.24
CA SER A 28 16.21 -40.53 -13.87
C SER A 28 16.89 -39.16 -13.83
N GLN A 29 17.92 -38.92 -14.66
CA GLN A 29 18.53 -37.58 -14.76
C GLN A 29 17.56 -36.53 -15.31
N ARG A 30 16.70 -36.90 -16.27
CA ARG A 30 15.70 -35.99 -16.82
C ARG A 30 14.66 -35.64 -15.77
N ASP A 31 14.19 -36.62 -15.00
CA ASP A 31 13.21 -36.39 -13.94
C ASP A 31 13.77 -35.49 -12.83
N VAL A 32 15.00 -35.74 -12.39
CA VAL A 32 15.68 -34.89 -11.40
C VAL A 32 15.91 -33.48 -11.94
N MET A 33 16.33 -33.35 -13.20
CA MET A 33 16.52 -32.04 -13.83
C MET A 33 15.21 -31.28 -13.97
N THR A 34 14.11 -31.95 -14.29
CA THR A 34 12.76 -31.36 -14.34
C THR A 34 12.32 -30.89 -12.96
N ILE A 35 12.53 -31.68 -11.91
CA ILE A 35 12.19 -31.30 -10.53
C ILE A 35 12.99 -30.07 -10.09
N VAL A 36 14.30 -30.04 -10.38
CA VAL A 36 15.16 -28.88 -10.07
C VAL A 36 14.66 -27.64 -10.81
N LEU A 37 14.32 -27.76 -12.10
CA LEU A 37 13.78 -26.65 -12.88
C LEU A 37 12.49 -26.11 -12.27
N LEU A 38 11.56 -26.96 -11.83
CA LEU A 38 10.32 -26.53 -11.17
C LEU A 38 10.59 -25.76 -9.86
N PHE A 39 11.51 -26.22 -9.02
CA PHE A 39 11.86 -25.49 -7.80
C PHE A 39 12.54 -24.15 -8.09
N THR A 40 13.39 -24.09 -9.12
CA THR A 40 14.03 -22.83 -9.52
C THR A 40 13.02 -21.82 -10.08
N THR A 41 12.04 -22.26 -10.87
CA THR A 41 11.01 -21.36 -11.41
C THR A 41 10.09 -20.85 -10.31
N VAL A 42 9.68 -21.71 -9.38
CA VAL A 42 8.86 -21.32 -8.22
C VAL A 42 9.60 -20.32 -7.34
N THR A 43 10.87 -20.58 -7.01
CA THR A 43 11.66 -19.67 -6.16
C THR A 43 11.89 -18.31 -6.83
N ILE A 44 12.22 -18.28 -8.12
CA ILE A 44 12.35 -17.02 -8.88
C ILE A 44 11.01 -16.28 -8.94
N SER A 45 9.89 -16.98 -9.14
CA SER A 45 8.55 -16.38 -9.12
C SER A 45 8.21 -15.77 -7.76
N CYS A 46 8.46 -16.48 -6.66
CA CYS A 46 8.25 -15.97 -5.31
C CYS A 46 9.11 -14.73 -5.04
N ILE A 47 10.37 -14.73 -5.47
CA ILE A 47 11.27 -13.59 -5.35
C ILE A 47 10.75 -12.39 -6.15
N LEU A 48 10.28 -12.59 -7.38
CA LEU A 48 9.71 -11.52 -8.21
C LEU A 48 8.45 -10.92 -7.58
N VAL A 49 7.55 -11.75 -7.04
CA VAL A 49 6.35 -11.28 -6.34
C VAL A 49 6.73 -10.49 -5.08
N TYR A 50 7.67 -11.02 -4.29
CA TYR A 50 8.19 -10.35 -3.09
C TYR A 50 8.79 -8.98 -3.44
N TYR A 51 9.67 -8.89 -4.44
CA TYR A 51 10.22 -7.60 -4.86
C TYR A 51 9.17 -6.64 -5.42
N SER A 52 8.17 -7.15 -6.13
CA SER A 52 7.05 -6.34 -6.63
C SER A 52 6.19 -5.78 -5.50
N SER A 53 6.04 -6.53 -4.39
CA SER A 53 5.35 -6.05 -3.19
C SER A 53 6.12 -4.96 -2.46
N TYR A 54 7.46 -5.00 -2.46
CA TYR A 54 8.30 -3.94 -1.88
C TYR A 54 8.45 -2.73 -2.81
N ASN A 55 8.31 -2.90 -4.14
CA ASN A 55 8.43 -1.84 -5.14
C ASN A 55 7.45 -2.05 -6.32
N PRO A 56 6.16 -1.66 -6.22
CA PRO A 56 5.17 -1.85 -7.29
C PRO A 56 5.44 -1.02 -8.56
N LEU A 57 6.47 -0.15 -8.55
CA LEU A 57 6.75 0.82 -9.61
C LEU A 57 7.79 0.38 -10.65
N MET A 58 8.50 -0.76 -10.48
CA MET A 58 9.68 -1.05 -11.31
C MET A 58 9.51 -2.22 -12.30
N VAL A 59 8.43 -3.02 -12.20
CA VAL A 59 8.24 -4.22 -13.06
C VAL A 59 7.46 -3.92 -14.34
N LEU A 60 6.87 -2.73 -14.47
CA LEU A 60 6.21 -2.26 -15.69
C LEU A 60 6.90 -0.99 -16.23
N SER A 61 7.99 -1.16 -16.99
CA SER A 61 8.17 -0.46 -18.28
C SER A 61 9.56 -0.66 -18.91
N PRO A 62 9.63 -1.40 -20.02
CA PRO A 62 10.44 -1.02 -21.16
C PRO A 62 9.55 -0.15 -22.06
N TRP A 63 9.97 1.10 -22.34
CA TRP A 63 9.42 2.02 -23.36
C TRP A 63 8.26 2.95 -22.94
N LYS A 64 8.60 4.00 -22.17
CA LYS A 64 8.45 5.42 -22.56
C LYS A 64 8.72 6.27 -21.32
N LYS A 65 9.83 7.02 -21.35
CA LYS A 65 9.93 8.27 -20.60
C LYS A 65 8.86 9.21 -21.16
N ILE A 66 7.66 9.17 -20.60
CA ILE A 66 6.72 10.26 -20.74
C ILE A 66 7.30 11.37 -19.87
N ASN A 67 7.91 12.36 -20.52
CA ASN A 67 8.27 13.63 -19.88
C ASN A 67 6.99 14.40 -19.53
N TRP A 68 6.19 13.94 -18.56
CA TRP A 68 5.01 14.69 -18.08
C TRP A 68 5.39 15.75 -17.03
N PHE A 69 6.54 15.62 -16.37
CA PHE A 69 7.14 16.73 -15.64
C PHE A 69 7.89 17.64 -16.62
N SER A 70 7.13 18.39 -17.41
CA SER A 70 7.61 19.71 -17.82
C SER A 70 7.71 20.54 -16.54
N GLN A 71 8.91 20.61 -15.99
CA GLN A 71 9.25 21.56 -14.94
C GLN A 71 9.35 22.95 -15.58
N ASN A 72 8.23 23.45 -16.09
CA ASN A 72 8.01 24.88 -16.12
C ASN A 72 7.89 25.27 -14.64
N ARG A 73 9.02 25.63 -14.02
CA ARG A 73 9.00 26.53 -12.87
C ARG A 73 8.39 27.84 -13.35
N THR A 74 7.08 27.87 -13.51
CA THR A 74 6.35 29.11 -13.42
C THR A 74 6.62 29.58 -12.00
N SER A 75 7.32 30.71 -11.90
CA SER A 75 7.24 31.54 -10.70
C SER A 75 5.78 31.49 -10.25
N PHE A 76 5.51 30.90 -9.08
CA PHE A 76 4.18 30.84 -8.50
C PHE A 76 3.77 32.30 -8.29
N LYS A 77 3.15 32.90 -9.31
CA LYS A 77 2.47 34.16 -9.18
C LYS A 77 1.28 33.81 -8.31
N THR A 78 1.38 34.05 -7.00
CA THR A 78 0.30 33.82 -6.05
C THR A 78 -0.89 34.61 -6.57
N ARG A 79 -1.80 33.91 -7.23
CA ARG A 79 -3.12 34.44 -7.55
C ARG A 79 -3.84 34.49 -6.21
N GLU A 80 -4.50 35.61 -5.95
CA GLU A 80 -5.37 35.72 -4.78
C GLU A 80 -6.45 34.63 -4.85
N PRO A 81 -6.65 33.86 -3.76
CA PRO A 81 -7.63 32.79 -3.74
C PRO A 81 -9.03 33.37 -3.95
N ALA A 82 -9.80 32.79 -4.86
CA ALA A 82 -11.16 33.24 -5.18
C ALA A 82 -12.17 32.83 -4.11
N SER A 83 -11.80 31.92 -3.21
CA SER A 83 -12.63 31.46 -2.10
C SER A 83 -11.80 31.08 -0.87
N GLU A 84 -12.47 31.01 0.29
CA GLU A 84 -11.85 30.50 1.52
C GLU A 84 -11.37 29.06 1.38
N LEU A 85 -12.13 28.22 0.65
CA LEU A 85 -11.74 26.83 0.38
C LEU A 85 -10.44 26.77 -0.42
N GLU A 86 -10.34 27.55 -1.51
CA GLU A 86 -9.12 27.65 -2.31
C GLU A 86 -7.94 28.13 -1.47
N ARG A 87 -8.15 29.13 -0.59
CA ARG A 87 -7.13 29.62 0.33
C ARG A 87 -6.60 28.51 1.26
N VAL A 88 -7.50 27.74 1.88
CA VAL A 88 -7.12 26.64 2.78
C VAL A 88 -6.39 25.53 2.02
N LEU A 89 -6.86 25.18 0.82
CA LEU A 89 -6.22 24.19 -0.05
C LEU A 89 -4.81 24.64 -0.45
N MET A 90 -4.64 25.89 -0.88
CA MET A 90 -3.34 26.45 -1.25
C MET A 90 -2.36 26.47 -0.08
N ASN A 91 -2.83 26.82 1.13
CA ASN A 91 -1.99 26.87 2.33
C ASN A 91 -1.55 25.48 2.81
N ALA A 92 -2.39 24.47 2.62
CA ALA A 92 -2.10 23.09 3.01
C ALA A 92 -1.35 22.30 1.94
N ALA A 93 -1.26 22.80 0.70
CA ALA A 93 -0.68 22.08 -0.43
C ALA A 93 0.82 21.77 -0.26
N MET A 94 1.22 20.60 -0.73
CA MET A 94 2.62 20.23 -0.95
C MET A 94 3.17 20.91 -2.22
N GLU A 95 4.47 20.77 -2.48
CA GLU A 95 5.15 21.35 -3.64
C GLU A 95 4.53 20.91 -4.99
N ASP A 96 3.99 19.69 -5.01
CA ASP A 96 3.31 19.08 -6.15
C ASP A 96 1.79 19.37 -6.19
N LYS A 97 1.31 20.28 -5.34
CA LYS A 97 -0.11 20.65 -5.17
C LYS A 97 -1.00 19.56 -4.56
N THR A 98 -0.41 18.53 -3.98
CA THR A 98 -1.17 17.48 -3.28
C THR A 98 -1.56 17.94 -1.87
N VAL A 99 -2.78 17.60 -1.44
CA VAL A 99 -3.31 17.85 -0.08
C VAL A 99 -3.84 16.55 0.52
N ILE A 100 -3.89 16.45 1.85
CA ILE A 100 -4.53 15.34 2.56
C ILE A 100 -5.82 15.89 3.18
N ILE A 101 -6.97 15.33 2.81
CA ILE A 101 -8.28 15.79 3.27
C ILE A 101 -8.91 14.71 4.16
N THR A 102 -9.46 15.13 5.30
CA THR A 102 -10.27 14.25 6.16
C THR A 102 -11.53 14.97 6.61
N ALA A 103 -12.69 14.31 6.46
CA ALA A 103 -13.99 14.89 6.77
C ALA A 103 -14.56 14.31 8.08
N LEU A 104 -14.76 15.16 9.07
CA LEU A 104 -14.94 14.80 10.46
C LEU A 104 -16.23 15.40 11.02
N ASN A 105 -16.99 14.58 11.73
CA ASN A 105 -18.19 14.97 12.46
C ASN A 105 -17.96 14.87 13.98
N GLU A 106 -18.95 15.21 14.80
CA GLU A 106 -18.86 15.25 16.27
C GLU A 106 -18.25 13.96 16.85
N ALA A 107 -18.72 12.79 16.40
CA ALA A 107 -18.26 11.52 16.94
C ALA A 107 -16.83 11.19 16.52
N TRP A 108 -16.46 11.53 15.28
CA TRP A 108 -15.11 11.32 14.76
C TRP A 108 -14.09 12.33 15.31
N MET A 109 -14.55 13.47 15.84
CA MET A 109 -13.73 14.46 16.55
C MET A 109 -13.74 14.27 18.06
N ALA A 110 -14.33 13.19 18.60
CA ALA A 110 -14.36 12.96 20.04
C ALA A 110 -12.94 12.76 20.61
N PRO A 111 -12.68 13.15 21.87
CA PRO A 111 -11.44 12.77 22.51
C PRO A 111 -11.25 11.24 22.48
N LYS A 112 -10.04 10.79 22.19
CA LYS A 112 -9.66 9.37 22.01
C LYS A 112 -10.47 8.67 20.93
N SER A 113 -10.84 9.39 19.87
CA SER A 113 -11.56 8.84 18.71
C SER A 113 -10.62 8.36 17.61
N MET A 114 -11.21 7.89 16.50
CA MET A 114 -10.46 7.53 15.28
C MET A 114 -9.60 8.68 14.75
N PHE A 115 -9.98 9.94 14.96
CA PHE A 115 -9.16 11.05 14.48
C PHE A 115 -7.86 11.20 15.27
N ASP A 116 -7.86 10.95 16.57
CA ASP A 116 -6.64 10.98 17.37
C ASP A 116 -5.69 9.86 16.95
N LEU A 117 -6.22 8.66 16.67
CA LEU A 117 -5.43 7.55 16.12
C LEU A 117 -4.88 7.86 14.72
N PHE A 118 -5.68 8.53 13.88
CA PHE A 118 -5.23 9.01 12.58
C PHE A 118 -4.05 9.95 12.75
N LEU A 119 -4.11 10.95 13.64
CA LEU A 119 -2.99 11.86 13.89
C LEU A 119 -1.77 11.13 14.48
N GLU A 120 -1.97 10.25 15.46
CA GLU A 120 -0.90 9.46 16.06
C GLU A 120 -0.16 8.63 15.02
N SER A 121 -0.88 8.06 14.05
CA SER A 121 -0.27 7.27 12.96
C SER A 121 0.77 8.04 12.15
N PHE A 122 0.62 9.37 11.98
CA PHE A 122 1.64 10.19 11.33
C PHE A 122 2.86 10.41 12.22
N HIS A 123 2.69 10.54 13.53
CA HIS A 123 3.80 10.76 14.47
C HIS A 123 4.67 9.51 14.61
N ILE A 124 4.05 8.33 14.73
CA ILE A 124 4.79 7.07 14.88
C ILE A 124 5.27 6.49 13.55
N GLY A 125 4.72 6.94 12.42
CA GLY A 125 5.09 6.46 11.10
C GLY A 125 6.47 6.97 10.65
N ILE A 126 7.17 6.15 9.87
CA ILE A 126 8.52 6.46 9.40
C ILE A 126 8.45 7.60 8.37
N GLY A 127 8.89 8.80 8.77
CA GLY A 127 8.95 9.96 7.89
C GLY A 127 7.59 10.55 7.51
N THR A 128 6.52 10.19 8.21
CA THR A 128 5.16 10.67 7.92
C THR A 128 4.77 11.94 8.65
N GLU A 129 5.40 12.25 9.79
CA GLU A 129 5.07 13.42 10.62
C GLU A 129 5.05 14.74 9.82
N LYS A 130 5.97 14.88 8.86
CA LYS A 130 6.05 16.04 7.95
C LYS A 130 4.76 16.31 7.16
N TYR A 131 3.89 15.31 6.99
CA TYR A 131 2.62 15.43 6.28
C TYR A 131 1.49 15.99 7.15
N LEU A 132 1.64 16.05 8.48
CA LEU A 132 0.60 16.61 9.37
C LEU A 132 0.24 18.05 9.02
N LYS A 133 1.23 18.85 8.59
CA LYS A 133 0.98 20.22 8.14
C LYS A 133 0.18 20.31 6.83
N HIS A 134 0.07 19.21 6.10
CA HIS A 134 -0.67 19.10 4.83
C HIS A 134 -2.05 18.47 5.00
N VAL A 135 -2.46 18.17 6.24
CA VAL A 135 -3.80 17.64 6.56
C VAL A 135 -4.80 18.79 6.75
N ILE A 136 -5.88 18.75 5.97
CA ILE A 136 -7.04 19.62 6.08
C ILE A 136 -8.15 18.86 6.82
N ARG A 137 -8.57 19.41 7.97
CA ARG A 137 -9.74 18.92 8.71
C ARG A 137 -11.00 19.59 8.17
N VAL A 138 -11.84 18.81 7.53
CA VAL A 138 -13.12 19.28 7.00
C VAL A 138 -14.21 18.94 7.98
N CYS A 139 -14.73 19.94 8.68
CA CYS A 139 -15.71 19.76 9.73
C CYS A 139 -17.11 19.75 9.06
N VAL A 140 -17.90 18.70 9.28
CA VAL A 140 -19.23 18.54 8.64
C VAL A 140 -20.39 19.05 9.51
N ASP A 141 -20.12 19.34 10.79
CA ASP A 141 -21.08 19.86 11.76
C ASP A 141 -20.41 20.84 12.73
N ASN A 142 -21.23 21.64 13.41
CA ASN A 142 -20.76 22.72 14.28
C ASN A 142 -19.95 22.21 15.48
N LYS A 143 -20.28 21.04 16.04
CA LYS A 143 -19.54 20.51 17.19
C LYS A 143 -18.18 19.98 16.79
N ALA A 144 -18.07 19.38 15.60
CA ALA A 144 -16.77 19.06 15.01
C ALA A 144 -15.95 20.33 14.79
N TYR A 145 -16.58 21.37 14.25
CA TYR A 145 -15.95 22.66 13.96
C TYR A 145 -15.40 23.35 15.21
N GLU A 146 -16.17 23.42 16.29
CA GLU A 146 -15.71 23.98 17.58
C GLU A 146 -14.42 23.32 18.05
N ARG A 147 -14.26 22.01 17.85
CA ARG A 147 -13.03 21.30 18.18
C ARG A 147 -11.91 21.55 17.17
N CYS A 148 -12.23 21.64 15.87
CA CYS A 148 -11.27 21.97 14.82
C CYS A 148 -10.53 23.29 15.10
N LEU A 149 -11.21 24.29 15.69
CA LEU A 149 -10.63 25.59 16.05
C LEU A 149 -9.45 25.50 17.01
N HIS A 150 -9.41 24.48 17.87
CA HIS A 150 -8.35 24.29 18.86
C HIS A 150 -7.18 23.44 18.35
N LEU A 151 -7.33 22.80 17.18
CA LEU A 151 -6.42 21.76 16.69
C LEU A 151 -5.90 22.16 15.31
N HIS A 152 -4.71 22.78 15.23
CA HIS A 152 -3.90 23.03 14.03
C HIS A 152 -4.53 23.97 12.94
N PRO A 153 -3.75 24.72 12.13
CA PRO A 153 -4.28 25.82 11.30
C PRO A 153 -5.21 25.46 10.13
N HIS A 154 -5.11 24.27 9.53
CA HIS A 154 -5.85 23.93 8.30
C HIS A 154 -7.18 23.23 8.59
N TRP A 155 -8.25 24.00 8.64
CA TRP A 155 -9.62 23.49 8.77
C TRP A 155 -10.57 24.18 7.81
N TYR A 156 -11.68 23.52 7.49
CA TYR A 156 -12.76 24.07 6.68
C TYR A 156 -14.10 23.54 7.18
N LEU A 157 -15.08 24.41 7.40
CA LEU A 157 -16.45 24.00 7.72
C LEU A 157 -17.26 23.92 6.43
N ILE A 158 -17.80 22.74 6.13
CA ILE A 158 -18.71 22.59 4.99
C ILE A 158 -19.98 23.38 5.29
N ASN A 159 -20.43 24.18 4.32
CA ASN A 159 -21.69 24.89 4.44
C ASN A 159 -22.86 23.90 4.36
N ALA A 160 -23.38 23.51 5.53
CA ALA A 160 -24.52 22.61 5.63
C ALA A 160 -25.71 23.24 6.35
N THR A 161 -26.91 23.03 5.82
CA THR A 161 -28.15 23.51 6.47
C THR A 161 -28.68 22.51 7.51
N ASP A 162 -28.04 21.35 7.58
CA ASP A 162 -28.53 20.14 8.22
C ASP A 162 -27.52 19.53 9.21
N TYR A 163 -26.78 20.40 9.90
CA TYR A 163 -25.72 20.01 10.84
C TYR A 163 -26.17 19.05 11.94
N ASP A 164 -27.40 19.18 12.41
CA ASP A 164 -27.99 18.34 13.46
C ASP A 164 -28.04 16.86 13.06
N GLN A 165 -28.39 16.58 11.81
CA GLN A 165 -28.47 15.22 11.25
C GLN A 165 -27.10 14.66 10.87
N LEU A 166 -26.10 15.52 10.68
CA LEU A 166 -24.72 15.13 10.38
C LEU A 166 -23.88 14.89 11.65
N SER A 167 -24.34 15.41 12.79
CA SER A 167 -23.72 15.24 14.09
C SER A 167 -23.94 13.84 14.68
N GLY A 168 -23.19 13.49 15.73
CA GLY A 168 -23.29 12.17 16.38
C GLY A 168 -22.63 11.00 15.64
N PRO A 169 -22.89 9.74 16.06
CA PRO A 169 -22.16 8.56 15.57
C PRO A 169 -22.49 8.15 14.13
N ASN A 170 -23.68 8.49 13.63
CA ASN A 170 -24.17 8.11 12.30
C ASN A 170 -23.88 6.64 11.95
N ASN A 171 -24.55 5.73 12.67
CA ASN A 171 -24.40 4.29 12.49
C ASN A 171 -24.64 3.88 11.02
N TYR A 172 -23.93 2.85 10.59
CA TYR A 172 -23.94 2.36 9.22
C TYR A 172 -25.37 2.23 8.63
N MET A 173 -25.56 2.74 7.41
CA MET A 173 -26.81 2.70 6.63
C MET A 173 -28.02 3.44 7.22
N THR A 174 -27.86 4.18 8.31
CA THR A 174 -28.91 5.11 8.76
C THR A 174 -29.08 6.29 7.77
N PRO A 175 -30.23 6.98 7.77
CA PRO A 175 -30.40 8.19 6.97
C PRO A 175 -29.31 9.24 7.20
N GLY A 176 -28.92 9.46 8.47
CA GLY A 176 -27.82 10.36 8.84
C GLY A 176 -26.47 9.93 8.27
N TYR A 177 -26.17 8.62 8.31
CA TYR A 177 -24.97 8.07 7.69
C TYR A 177 -24.93 8.30 6.18
N LEU A 178 -26.00 7.97 5.46
CA LEU A 178 -26.06 8.17 4.01
C LEU A 178 -25.87 9.63 3.65
N LYS A 179 -26.52 10.52 4.41
CA LYS A 179 -26.39 11.97 4.25
C LYS A 179 -24.95 12.46 4.47
N LEU A 180 -24.30 11.96 5.52
CA LEU A 180 -22.90 12.24 5.81
C LEU A 180 -21.98 11.81 4.65
N ILE A 181 -22.19 10.61 4.11
CA ILE A 181 -21.40 10.11 2.97
C ILE A 181 -21.62 10.99 1.73
N TRP A 182 -22.88 11.32 1.40
CA TRP A 182 -23.17 12.21 0.28
C TRP A 182 -22.52 13.58 0.44
N ARG A 183 -22.56 14.16 1.65
CA ARG A 183 -21.94 15.45 1.92
C ARG A 183 -20.43 15.42 1.74
N ARG A 184 -19.77 14.33 2.14
CA ARG A 184 -18.33 14.13 1.91
C ARG A 184 -17.99 14.05 0.43
N MET A 185 -18.78 13.31 -0.35
CA MET A 185 -18.59 13.19 -1.79
C MET A 185 -18.80 14.53 -2.52
N GLU A 186 -19.83 15.28 -2.12
CA GLU A 186 -20.12 16.60 -2.67
C GLU A 186 -18.98 17.60 -2.39
N PHE A 187 -18.46 17.61 -1.15
CA PHE A 187 -17.30 18.43 -0.83
C PHE A 187 -16.07 18.09 -1.68
N LEU A 188 -15.79 16.79 -1.90
CA LEU A 188 -14.67 16.41 -2.78
C LEU A 188 -14.88 16.87 -4.23
N ARG A 189 -16.14 16.90 -4.70
CA ARG A 189 -16.48 17.46 -6.02
C ARG A 189 -16.17 18.96 -6.08
N GLU A 190 -16.49 19.72 -5.04
CA GLU A 190 -16.16 21.15 -4.94
C GLU A 190 -14.65 21.38 -4.99
N VAL A 191 -13.87 20.58 -4.27
CA VAL A 191 -12.40 20.64 -4.30
C VAL A 191 -11.84 20.35 -5.70
N LEU A 192 -12.39 19.36 -6.41
CA LEU A 192 -11.94 18.99 -7.76
C LEU A 192 -12.33 20.01 -8.84
N ALA A 193 -13.27 20.91 -8.55
CA ALA A 193 -13.69 21.97 -9.47
C ALA A 193 -12.79 23.21 -9.43
N LEU A 194 -11.87 23.29 -8.45
CA LEU A 194 -10.87 24.35 -8.29
C LEU A 194 -9.58 24.03 -9.06
#